data_AF-A0A8J3XA59-F1
#
_entry.id   AF-A0A8J3XA59-F1
#
_cell.length_a   1.000
_cell.length_b   1.000
_cell.length_c   1.000
_cell.angle_alpha   90.00
_cell.angle_beta   90.00
_cell.angle_gamma   90.00
#
_symmetry.space_group_name_H-M   'P 1'
#
loop_
_entity.id
_entity.type
_entity.pdbx_description
1 polymer ?
#
loop_
_entity_poly.entity_id
_entity_poly.type
_entity_poly.pdbx_seq_one_letter_code
_entity_poly.pdbx_strand_id
1 'polypeptide(L)' 'MLNVTRGMEREFDEYDALFAQAGWRRSKTYPVGGGYSAMELTAV' A
#
# COMPACT_ATOMS: atom_id res chain seq x y z
N MET A 1 -6.82 -14.65 7.53
CA MET A 1 -7.28 -14.02 6.26
C MET A 1 -6.29 -14.29 5.13
N LEU A 2 -5.01 -13.87 5.24
CA LEU A 2 -4.00 -14.04 4.18
C LEU A 2 -3.83 -15.49 3.66
N ASN A 3 -3.84 -16.47 4.57
CA ASN A 3 -3.73 -17.90 4.22
C ASN A 3 -4.93 -18.46 3.43
N VAL A 4 -6.04 -17.72 3.34
CA VAL A 4 -7.25 -18.10 2.57
C VAL A 4 -7.29 -17.37 1.23
N THR A 5 -6.82 -16.12 1.19
CA THR A 5 -6.90 -15.26 0.00
C THR A 5 -5.67 -15.33 -0.89
N ARG A 6 -4.63 -16.08 -0.49
CA ARG A 6 -3.27 -16.01 -1.07
C ARG A 6 -2.69 -14.58 -1.04
N GLY A 7 -3.19 -13.74 -0.13
CA GLY A 7 -2.65 -12.41 0.10
C GLY A 7 -1.33 -12.48 0.87
N MET A 8 -0.56 -11.40 0.80
CA MET A 8 0.63 -11.18 1.62
C MET A 8 0.58 -9.76 2.17
N GLU A 9 1.10 -9.59 3.39
CA GLU A 9 1.51 -8.26 3.85
C GLU A 9 2.67 -7.78 2.98
N ARG A 10 2.75 -6.47 2.78
CA ARG A 10 3.79 -5.84 1.97
C ARG A 10 4.37 -4.65 2.70
N GLU A 11 5.65 -4.44 2.48
CA GLU A 11 6.33 -3.23 2.87
C GLU A 11 5.92 -2.06 1.98
N PHE A 12 6.18 -0.85 2.45
CA PHE A 12 5.74 0.34 1.75
C PHE A 12 6.40 0.55 0.39
N ASP A 13 7.66 0.14 0.23
CA ASP A 13 8.39 0.18 -1.03
C ASP A 13 7.82 -0.80 -2.07
N GLU A 14 7.38 -1.98 -1.63
CA GLU A 14 6.69 -2.95 -2.48
C GLU A 14 5.36 -2.39 -3.00
N TYR A 15 4.61 -1.69 -2.14
CA TYR A 15 3.41 -0.96 -2.57
C TYR A 15 3.75 0.19 -3.53
N ASP A 16 4.79 0.98 -3.24
CA ASP A 16 5.22 2.08 -4.12
C ASP A 16 5.57 1.59 -5.52
N ALA A 17 6.23 0.42 -5.64
CA ALA A 17 6.52 -0.20 -6.93
C ALA A 17 5.24 -0.58 -7.71
N LEU A 18 4.22 -1.11 -7.02
CA LEU A 18 2.93 -1.46 -7.62
C LEU A 18 2.14 -0.21 -8.04
N PHE A 19 2.15 0.83 -7.21
CA PHE A 19 1.51 2.10 -7.54
C PHE A 19 2.16 2.75 -8.76
N ALA A 20 3.49 2.76 -8.83
CA ALA A 20 4.22 3.32 -9.97
C ALA A 20 3.86 2.60 -11.28
N GLN A 21 3.75 1.27 -11.27
CA GLN A 21 3.31 0.49 -12.44
C GLN A 21 1.88 0.84 -12.88
N ALA A 22 1.04 1.28 -11.93
CA ALA A 22 -0.34 1.69 -12.19
C ALA A 22 -0.49 3.20 -12.48
N GLY A 23 0.60 3.97 -12.57
CA GLY A 23 0.56 5.42 -12.83
C GLY A 23 0.23 6.27 -11.59
N TRP A 24 0.51 5.75 -10.39
CA TRP A 24 0.26 6.44 -9.13
C TRP A 24 1.54 6.58 -8.31
N ARG A 25 1.58 7.60 -7.46
CA ARG A 25 2.64 7.81 -6.47
C ARG A 25 2.03 8.04 -5.09
N ARG A 26 2.56 7.39 -4.07
CA ARG A 26 2.17 7.62 -2.67
C ARG A 26 2.63 8.99 -2.19
N SER A 27 1.73 9.79 -1.63
CA SER A 27 1.98 11.17 -1.18
C SER A 27 2.05 11.31 0.33
N LYS A 28 1.14 10.65 1.06
CA LYS A 28 1.09 10.65 2.53
C LYS A 28 0.74 9.26 3.04
N THR A 29 1.18 8.99 4.26
CA THR A 29 0.84 7.75 4.98
C THR A 29 0.54 8.11 6.43
N TYR A 30 -0.53 7.56 6.97
CA TYR A 30 -0.95 7.80 8.35
C TYR A 30 -1.34 6.50 9.05
N PRO A 31 -1.00 6.35 10.35
CA PRO A 31 -1.40 5.18 11.13
C PRO A 31 -2.91 5.22 11.38
N VAL A 32 -3.58 4.08 11.19
CA VAL A 32 -5.02 3.91 11.46
C VAL A 32 -5.25 3.07 12.73
N GLY A 33 -4.29 2.20 13.07
CA GLY A 33 -4.33 1.34 14.26
C GLY A 33 -4.37 -0.14 13.90
N GLY A 34 -4.04 -1.02 14.86
CA GLY A 34 -4.05 -2.47 14.65
C GLY A 34 -3.04 -2.97 13.60
N GLY A 35 -1.96 -2.22 13.36
CA GLY A 35 -0.98 -2.51 12.31
C GLY A 35 -1.34 -1.95 10.93
N TYR A 36 -2.52 -1.35 10.77
CA TYR A 36 -2.96 -0.78 9.50
C TYR A 36 -2.51 0.68 9.32
N SER A 37 -2.16 1.00 8.07
CA SER A 37 -1.88 2.35 7.61
C SER A 37 -2.77 2.70 6.44
N ALA A 38 -3.18 3.96 6.36
CA ALA A 38 -3.86 4.49 5.19
C ALA A 38 -2.90 5.37 4.39
N MET A 39 -3.10 5.38 3.06
CA MET A 39 -2.17 5.95 2.09
C MET A 39 -2.94 6.81 1.09
N GLU A 40 -2.48 8.05 0.92
CA GLU A 40 -2.95 8.93 -0.16
C GLU A 40 -2.09 8.71 -1.41
N LEU A 41 -2.75 8.62 -2.57
CA LEU A 41 -2.11 8.44 -3.87
C LEU A 41 -2.40 9.64 -4.77
N THR A 42 -1.40 10.08 -5.53
CA THR A 42 -1.53 11.11 -6.57
C THR A 42 -1.19 10.49 -7.92
N ALA A 43 -1.99 10.80 -8.94
CA ALA A 43 -1.72 10.36 -10.31
C ALA A 43 -0.40 10.98 -10.81
N VAL A 44 0.34 10.22 -11.62
CA VAL A 44 1.58 10.63 -12.30
C VAL A 44 1.29 11.05 -13.73
#